data_AF-A0A2J0LY50-F1
#
_entry.id   AF-A0A2J0LY50-F1
#
_cell.length_a   1.000
_cell.length_b   1.000
_cell.length_c   1.000
_cell.angle_alpha   90.00
_cell.angle_beta   90.00
_cell.angle_gamma   90.00
#
_symmetry.space_group_name_H-M   'P 1'
#
loop_
_entity.id
_entity.type
_entity.pdbx_description
1 polymer ?
#
loop_
_entity_poly.entity_id
_entity_poly.type
_entity_poly.pdbx_seq_one_letter_code
_entity_poly.pdbx_strand_id
1 'polypeptide(L)'
;MHWIIRTNLVFFVLSAALFLFPSDITFTAGRIVRSFIELTFIFLLPGMNLAFLLQYSLKRKFSLLEYINVALILSLCILPFLLTLEYTKFRLLSASFPFVNAIFIFIITLGTIFFHKKRNSENIPECPLNNKALLNIFLSRDFLPPFILYITVIISIVTAYYPLPDLDPYYWVTQYRTQFQAGIITMLNEHRPFFSSLTYIFTQGAHIDFYAYFKYVLPSLFLLLIFPSALLAQRFPHPLQRVLIFFFPFASGITLIFITLPIPQAIASIGFFFFFIFLTYALITKD
;
A
#
# COMPACT_ATOMS: atom_id res chain seq x y z
N MET A 1 -1.44 -11.06 18.04
CA MET A 1 -2.41 -11.89 17.29
C MET A 1 -3.83 -11.31 17.31
N HIS A 2 -4.38 -10.96 18.48
CA HIS A 2 -5.76 -10.43 18.57
C HIS A 2 -5.98 -9.12 17.82
N TRP A 3 -4.94 -8.28 17.67
CA TRP A 3 -5.05 -7.03 16.93
C TRP A 3 -5.41 -7.26 15.46
N ILE A 4 -4.63 -8.07 14.72
CA ILE A 4 -4.89 -8.37 13.28
C ILE A 4 -6.31 -8.88 13.08
N ILE A 5 -6.74 -9.86 13.89
CA ILE A 5 -8.08 -10.47 13.75
C ILE A 5 -9.16 -9.42 14.00
N ARG A 6 -9.05 -8.65 15.09
CA ARG A 6 -10.04 -7.62 15.43
C ARG A 6 -10.13 -6.54 14.35
N THR A 7 -8.99 -6.02 13.90
CA THR A 7 -8.97 -4.99 12.85
C THR A 7 -9.52 -5.52 11.54
N ASN A 8 -9.14 -6.73 11.12
CA ASN A 8 -9.70 -7.35 9.93
C ASN A 8 -11.22 -7.54 10.04
N LEU A 9 -11.73 -8.04 11.17
CA LEU A 9 -13.17 -8.23 11.36
C LEU A 9 -13.93 -6.90 11.33
N VAL A 10 -13.42 -5.86 11.99
CA VAL A 10 -14.06 -4.53 11.98
C VAL A 10 -14.15 -3.99 10.56
N PHE A 11 -13.03 -3.97 9.82
CA PHE A 11 -13.02 -3.45 8.46
C PHE A 11 -13.74 -4.36 7.46
N PHE A 12 -13.77 -5.68 7.69
CA PHE A 12 -14.60 -6.61 6.93
C PHE A 12 -16.07 -6.28 7.09
N VAL A 13 -16.57 -6.14 8.33
CA VAL A 13 -17.98 -5.81 8.59
C VAL A 13 -18.34 -4.45 8.00
N LEU A 14 -17.49 -3.44 8.18
CA LEU A 14 -17.72 -2.10 7.62
C LEU A 14 -17.75 -2.14 6.09
N SER A 15 -16.79 -2.82 5.45
CA SER A 15 -16.72 -2.91 3.99
C SER A 15 -17.85 -3.78 3.42
N ALA A 16 -18.22 -4.86 4.09
CA ALA A 16 -19.36 -5.70 3.72
C ALA A 16 -20.68 -4.95 3.84
N ALA A 17 -20.87 -4.12 4.87
CA ALA A 17 -22.04 -3.26 4.99
C ALA A 17 -22.14 -2.26 3.83
N LEU A 18 -21.02 -1.63 3.46
CA LEU A 18 -20.96 -0.71 2.30
C LEU A 18 -21.20 -1.43 0.96
N PHE A 19 -20.75 -2.68 0.85
CA PHE A 19 -20.93 -3.51 -0.34
C PHE A 19 -22.38 -4.01 -0.49
N LEU A 20 -23.02 -4.45 0.60
CA LEU A 20 -24.39 -4.99 0.61
C LEU A 20 -25.46 -3.91 0.60
N PHE A 21 -25.17 -2.75 1.20
CA PHE A 21 -26.07 -1.60 1.24
C PHE A 21 -25.42 -0.38 0.57
N PRO A 22 -25.27 -0.40 -0.76
CA PRO A 22 -24.72 0.72 -1.49
C PRO A 22 -25.67 1.91 -1.32
N SER A 23 -25.27 2.87 -0.49
CA SER A 23 -25.92 4.16 -0.41
C SER A 23 -25.27 5.11 -1.40
N ASP A 24 -26.09 5.94 -2.07
CA ASP A 24 -25.61 7.06 -2.87
C ASP A 24 -25.08 8.14 -1.91
N ILE A 25 -23.85 7.93 -1.44
CA ILE A 25 -23.14 8.90 -0.61
C ILE A 25 -22.70 10.05 -1.52
N THR A 26 -23.55 11.07 -1.62
CA THR A 26 -23.35 12.21 -2.54
C THR A 26 -22.43 13.28 -1.99
N PHE A 27 -22.26 13.38 -0.67
CA PHE A 27 -21.39 14.38 -0.05
C PHE A 27 -19.92 13.93 0.03
N THR A 28 -19.00 14.85 -0.23
CA THR A 28 -17.55 14.58 -0.41
C THR A 28 -16.92 13.83 0.76
N ALA A 29 -17.21 14.23 2.01
CA ALA A 29 -16.62 13.59 3.19
C ALA A 29 -17.01 12.11 3.30
N GLY A 30 -18.25 11.76 2.97
CA GLY A 30 -18.73 10.39 3.03
C GLY A 30 -18.07 9.51 1.97
N ARG A 31 -17.85 10.05 0.75
CA ARG A 31 -17.09 9.36 -0.31
C ARG A 31 -15.67 9.03 0.14
N ILE A 32 -14.99 10.00 0.77
CA ILE A 32 -13.63 9.81 1.31
C ILE A 32 -13.61 8.70 2.38
N VAL A 33 -14.57 8.72 3.32
CA VAL A 33 -14.64 7.70 4.37
C VAL A 33 -14.92 6.31 3.79
N ARG A 34 -15.84 6.20 2.82
CA ARG A 34 -16.10 4.95 2.10
C ARG A 34 -14.84 4.41 1.44
N SER A 35 -14.18 5.21 0.61
CA SER A 35 -12.94 4.83 -0.07
C SER A 35 -11.85 4.44 0.92
N PHE A 36 -11.74 5.14 2.05
CA PHE A 36 -10.78 4.80 3.10
C PHE A 36 -11.06 3.43 3.73
N ILE A 37 -12.31 3.12 4.08
CA ILE A 37 -12.71 1.84 4.65
C ILE A 37 -12.43 0.71 3.66
N GLU A 38 -12.91 0.85 2.42
CA GLU A 38 -12.74 -0.14 1.36
C GLU A 38 -11.26 -0.36 1.04
N LEU A 39 -10.48 0.70 0.83
CA LEU A 39 -9.04 0.61 0.57
C LEU A 39 -8.28 -0.04 1.74
N THR A 40 -8.67 0.27 2.98
CA THR A 40 -8.07 -0.38 4.15
C THR A 40 -8.31 -1.89 4.11
N PHE A 41 -9.53 -2.32 3.77
CA PHE A 41 -9.88 -3.73 3.69
C PHE A 41 -9.32 -4.46 2.47
N ILE A 42 -9.37 -3.86 1.28
CA ILE A 42 -8.95 -4.54 0.03
C ILE A 42 -7.46 -4.41 -0.27
N PHE A 43 -6.77 -3.44 0.34
CA PHE A 43 -5.38 -3.12 0.02
C PHE A 43 -4.44 -3.18 1.23
N LEU A 44 -4.72 -2.47 2.33
CA LEU A 44 -3.80 -2.39 3.47
C LEU A 44 -3.78 -3.66 4.33
N LEU A 45 -4.96 -4.13 4.77
CA LEU A 45 -5.08 -5.29 5.64
C LEU A 45 -4.62 -6.60 5.00
N PRO A 46 -4.87 -6.87 3.70
CA PRO A 46 -4.33 -8.04 3.04
C PRO A 46 -2.80 -8.03 3.01
N GLY A 47 -2.15 -6.87 2.83
CA GLY A 47 -0.70 -6.77 2.98
C GLY A 47 -0.21 -7.10 4.39
N MET A 48 -0.90 -6.62 5.43
CA MET A 48 -0.59 -7.00 6.81
C MET A 48 -0.78 -8.51 7.03
N ASN A 49 -1.84 -9.11 6.52
CA ASN A 49 -2.10 -10.54 6.60
C ASN A 49 -1.01 -11.35 5.88
N LEU A 50 -0.60 -10.93 4.68
CA LEU A 50 0.50 -11.54 3.94
C LEU A 50 1.83 -11.41 4.68
N ALA A 51 2.12 -10.27 5.31
CA ALA A 51 3.31 -10.09 6.13
C ALA A 51 3.32 -11.03 7.35
N PHE A 52 2.17 -11.24 7.98
CA PHE A 52 2.02 -12.23 9.05
C PHE A 52 2.25 -13.66 8.53
N LEU A 53 1.67 -14.03 7.39
CA LEU A 53 1.89 -15.34 6.77
C LEU A 53 3.36 -15.56 6.38
N LEU A 54 4.04 -14.51 5.91
CA LEU A 54 5.48 -14.57 5.62
C LEU A 54 6.30 -14.73 6.90
N GLN A 55 6.01 -13.94 7.93
CA GLN A 55 6.62 -14.05 9.26
C GLN A 55 6.49 -15.48 9.81
N TYR A 56 5.31 -16.06 9.66
CA TYR A 56 5.00 -17.43 10.03
C TYR A 56 5.80 -18.45 9.24
N SER A 57 5.81 -18.33 7.91
CA SER A 57 6.50 -19.25 7.00
C SER A 57 8.02 -19.25 7.21
N LEU A 58 8.58 -18.07 7.49
CA LEU A 58 10.02 -17.91 7.76
C LEU A 58 10.41 -18.25 9.21
N LYS A 59 9.44 -18.48 10.11
CA LYS A 59 9.66 -18.69 11.55
C LYS A 59 10.56 -17.61 12.20
N ARG A 60 10.52 -16.39 11.66
CA ARG A 60 11.30 -15.24 12.14
C ARG A 60 10.35 -14.23 12.75
N LYS A 61 10.71 -13.61 13.87
CA LYS A 61 9.96 -12.46 14.41
C LYS A 61 10.43 -11.18 13.70
N PHE A 62 9.51 -10.46 13.08
CA PHE A 62 9.81 -9.13 12.55
C PHE A 62 9.65 -8.08 13.64
N SER A 63 10.54 -7.10 13.66
CA SER A 63 10.31 -5.83 14.36
C SER A 63 9.09 -5.11 13.74
N LEU A 64 8.53 -4.15 14.48
CA LEU A 64 7.36 -3.41 14.01
C LEU A 64 7.60 -2.71 12.67
N LEU A 65 8.76 -2.09 12.47
CA LEU A 65 9.09 -1.43 11.21
C LEU A 65 9.34 -2.42 10.07
N GLU A 66 10.05 -3.53 10.32
CA GLU A 66 10.20 -4.59 9.31
C GLU A 66 8.82 -5.12 8.88
N TYR A 67 7.92 -5.35 9.84
CA TYR A 67 6.57 -5.83 9.57
C TYR A 67 5.78 -4.86 8.70
N ILE A 68 5.76 -3.56 9.03
CA ILE A 68 5.06 -2.53 8.24
C ILE A 68 5.65 -2.47 6.83
N ASN A 69 6.97 -2.45 6.71
CA ASN A 69 7.68 -2.40 5.45
C ASN A 69 7.37 -3.61 4.55
N VAL A 70 7.38 -4.81 5.12
CA VAL A 70 6.99 -6.04 4.44
C VAL A 70 5.51 -6.01 4.04
N ALA A 71 4.62 -5.53 4.91
CA ALA A 71 3.20 -5.41 4.59
C ALA A 71 2.94 -4.45 3.42
N LEU A 72 3.62 -3.30 3.39
CA LEU A 72 3.49 -2.31 2.32
C LEU A 72 3.95 -2.84 0.96
N ILE A 73 5.11 -3.49 0.90
CA ILE A 73 5.61 -4.04 -0.36
C ILE A 73 4.74 -5.21 -0.84
N LEU A 74 4.23 -6.04 0.07
CA LEU A 74 3.30 -7.12 -0.28
C LEU A 74 1.97 -6.57 -0.78
N SER A 75 1.43 -5.50 -0.18
CA SER A 75 0.25 -4.81 -0.73
C SER A 75 0.48 -4.29 -2.14
N LEU A 76 1.60 -3.61 -2.37
CA LEU A 76 1.93 -2.99 -3.67
C LEU A 76 2.23 -4.03 -4.77
N CYS A 77 2.80 -5.18 -4.42
CA CYS A 77 3.20 -6.18 -5.41
C CYS A 77 2.17 -7.30 -5.57
N ILE A 78 1.74 -7.93 -4.47
CA ILE A 78 0.95 -9.16 -4.52
C ILE A 78 -0.50 -8.89 -4.90
N LEU A 79 -1.11 -7.81 -4.41
CA LEU A 79 -2.53 -7.56 -4.68
C LEU A 79 -2.78 -7.19 -6.15
N PRO A 80 -2.00 -6.28 -6.77
CA PRO A 80 -2.10 -6.07 -8.21
C PRO A 80 -1.71 -7.33 -9.02
N PHE A 81 -0.75 -8.13 -8.54
CA PHE A 81 -0.38 -9.38 -9.20
C PHE A 81 -1.55 -10.37 -9.25
N LEU A 82 -2.22 -10.61 -8.11
CA LEU A 82 -3.35 -11.53 -8.01
C LEU A 82 -4.47 -11.14 -8.97
N LEU A 83 -4.87 -9.85 -8.96
CA LEU A 83 -5.90 -9.35 -9.86
C LEU A 83 -5.51 -9.50 -11.34
N THR A 84 -4.26 -9.19 -11.69
CA THR A 84 -3.74 -9.37 -13.05
C THR A 84 -3.79 -10.84 -13.49
N LEU A 85 -3.37 -11.75 -12.59
CA LEU A 85 -3.32 -13.19 -12.84
C LEU A 85 -4.73 -13.76 -13.01
N GLU A 86 -5.67 -13.36 -12.15
CA GLU A 86 -7.09 -13.72 -12.25
C GLU A 86 -7.68 -13.29 -13.59
N TYR A 87 -7.49 -12.03 -13.98
CA TYR A 87 -8.00 -11.55 -15.27
C TYR A 87 -7.34 -12.25 -16.45
N THR A 88 -6.02 -12.47 -16.40
CA THR A 88 -5.29 -13.16 -17.47
C THR A 88 -5.80 -14.59 -17.66
N LYS A 89 -6.14 -15.27 -16.56
CA LYS A 89 -6.63 -16.65 -16.56
C LYS A 89 -8.10 -16.78 -16.90
N PHE A 90 -8.96 -15.98 -16.28
CA PHE A 90 -10.41 -16.13 -16.34
C PHE A 90 -11.08 -15.22 -17.37
N ARG A 91 -10.39 -14.17 -17.84
CA ARG A 91 -10.91 -13.14 -18.77
C ARG A 91 -12.17 -12.43 -18.27
N LEU A 92 -12.47 -12.56 -16.99
CA LEU A 92 -13.56 -11.89 -16.30
C LEU A 92 -12.97 -10.80 -15.42
N LEU A 93 -13.57 -9.62 -15.44
CA LEU A 93 -13.20 -8.54 -14.55
C LEU A 93 -14.42 -8.12 -13.74
N SER A 94 -14.28 -8.10 -12.41
CA SER A 94 -15.33 -7.64 -11.51
C SER A 94 -14.74 -6.71 -10.45
N ALA A 95 -15.47 -5.64 -10.13
CA ALA A 95 -15.11 -4.73 -9.06
C ALA A 95 -15.07 -5.42 -7.69
N SER A 96 -15.72 -6.58 -7.57
CA SER A 96 -15.70 -7.40 -6.35
C SER A 96 -14.41 -8.21 -6.15
N PHE A 97 -13.57 -8.40 -7.18
CA PHE A 97 -12.39 -9.25 -7.08
C PHE A 97 -11.37 -8.79 -6.02
N PRO A 98 -11.01 -7.50 -5.90
CA PRO A 98 -10.16 -7.03 -4.80
C PRO A 98 -10.71 -7.39 -3.41
N PHE A 99 -12.04 -7.32 -3.24
CA PHE A 99 -12.71 -7.67 -2.00
C PHE A 99 -12.68 -9.17 -1.72
N VAL A 100 -12.94 -10.00 -2.73
CA VAL A 100 -12.85 -11.47 -2.64
C VAL A 100 -11.42 -11.90 -2.30
N ASN A 101 -10.41 -11.29 -2.93
CA ASN A 101 -9.00 -11.57 -2.67
C ASN A 101 -8.60 -11.23 -1.24
N ALA A 102 -9.08 -10.09 -0.72
CA ALA A 102 -8.89 -9.70 0.67
C ALA A 102 -9.51 -10.71 1.65
N ILE A 103 -10.74 -11.17 1.38
CA ILE A 103 -11.40 -12.22 2.18
C ILE A 103 -10.58 -13.50 2.14
N PHE A 104 -10.15 -13.94 0.96
CA PHE A 104 -9.41 -15.19 0.82
C PHE A 104 -8.09 -15.16 1.60
N ILE A 105 -7.33 -14.08 1.50
CA ILE A 105 -6.10 -13.86 2.26
C ILE A 105 -6.40 -13.84 3.77
N PHE A 106 -7.50 -13.20 4.19
CA PHE A 106 -7.91 -13.17 5.60
C PHE A 106 -8.30 -14.56 6.11
N ILE A 107 -9.05 -15.35 5.34
CA ILE A 107 -9.44 -16.73 5.70
C ILE A 107 -8.20 -17.62 5.84
N ILE A 108 -7.24 -17.54 4.91
CA ILE A 108 -5.97 -18.28 5.02
C ILE A 108 -5.26 -17.87 6.32
N THR A 109 -5.21 -16.59 6.63
CA THR A 109 -4.59 -16.07 7.85
C THR A 109 -5.28 -16.58 9.10
N LEU A 110 -6.61 -16.58 9.16
CA LEU A 110 -7.37 -17.18 10.26
C LEU A 110 -7.13 -18.68 10.38
N GLY A 111 -7.11 -19.40 9.26
CA GLY A 111 -6.84 -20.83 9.21
C GLY A 111 -5.47 -21.19 9.79
N THR A 112 -4.42 -20.47 9.40
CA THR A 112 -3.06 -20.67 9.94
C THR A 112 -3.02 -20.40 11.45
N ILE A 113 -3.65 -19.32 11.90
CA ILE A 113 -3.73 -18.97 13.32
C ILE A 113 -4.46 -20.06 14.13
N PHE A 114 -5.62 -20.50 13.67
CA PHE A 114 -6.45 -21.46 14.40
C PHE A 114 -5.83 -22.86 14.43
N PHE A 115 -5.30 -23.33 13.29
CA PHE A 115 -4.58 -24.59 13.20
C PHE A 115 -3.41 -24.62 14.18
N HIS A 116 -2.71 -23.49 14.33
CA HIS A 116 -1.55 -23.45 15.20
C HIS A 116 -1.91 -23.40 16.69
N LYS A 117 -2.94 -22.63 17.06
CA LYS A 117 -3.47 -22.60 18.42
C LYS A 117 -3.89 -24.00 18.89
N LYS A 118 -4.45 -24.82 18.00
CA LYS A 118 -4.82 -26.21 18.29
C LYS A 118 -3.61 -27.11 18.58
N ARG A 119 -2.42 -26.77 18.06
CA ARG A 119 -1.21 -27.59 18.15
C ARG A 119 -0.30 -27.24 19.35
N ASN A 120 -0.73 -26.35 20.25
CA ASN A 120 0.04 -25.89 21.43
C ASN A 120 1.52 -25.56 21.13
N SER A 121 1.79 -25.00 19.95
CA SER A 121 3.15 -24.62 19.61
C SER A 121 3.44 -23.23 20.17
N GLU A 122 4.38 -23.17 21.10
CA GLU A 122 4.87 -21.93 21.73
C GLU A 122 5.54 -20.96 20.74
N ASN A 123 5.78 -21.39 19.50
CA ASN A 123 6.54 -20.65 18.49
C ASN A 123 5.71 -19.79 17.53
N ILE A 124 4.47 -19.40 17.87
CA ILE A 124 3.73 -18.44 17.02
C ILE A 124 4.45 -17.09 17.10
N PRO A 125 5.00 -16.56 15.99
CA PRO A 125 5.61 -15.25 16.05
C PRO A 125 4.49 -14.23 16.22
N GLU A 126 4.49 -13.53 17.36
CA GLU A 126 3.47 -12.53 17.66
C GLU A 126 3.49 -11.43 16.60
N CYS A 127 2.31 -10.97 16.21
CA CYS A 127 2.20 -9.77 15.40
C CYS A 127 2.71 -8.56 16.22
N PRO A 128 3.71 -7.82 15.73
CA PRO A 128 4.29 -6.69 16.47
C PRO A 128 3.40 -5.45 16.50
N LEU A 129 2.27 -5.45 15.76
CA LEU A 129 1.35 -4.31 15.71
C LEU A 129 0.62 -4.12 17.05
N ASN A 130 0.85 -2.94 17.63
CA ASN A 130 0.20 -2.45 18.83
C ASN A 130 -0.09 -0.95 18.64
N ASN A 131 -1.31 -0.50 18.96
CA ASN A 131 -1.71 0.90 18.83
C ASN A 131 -0.73 1.86 19.52
N LYS A 132 -0.25 1.51 20.72
CA LYS A 132 0.73 2.34 21.45
C LYS A 132 2.07 2.41 20.72
N ALA A 133 2.54 1.28 20.19
CA ALA A 133 3.81 1.22 19.47
C ALA A 133 3.74 1.96 18.12
N LEU A 134 2.62 1.84 17.40
CA LEU A 134 2.36 2.61 16.19
C LEU A 134 2.35 4.12 16.48
N LEU A 135 1.60 4.54 17.49
CA LEU A 135 1.53 5.94 17.90
C LEU A 135 2.91 6.48 18.31
N ASN A 136 3.70 5.69 19.03
CA ASN A 136 5.08 6.05 19.40
C ASN A 136 5.98 6.20 18.17
N ILE A 137 5.86 5.36 17.15
CA ILE A 137 6.59 5.53 15.89
C ILE A 137 6.17 6.82 15.21
N PHE A 138 4.86 7.04 15.02
CA PHE A 138 4.35 8.23 14.33
C PHE A 138 4.73 9.54 15.03
N LEU A 139 4.78 9.56 16.36
CA LEU A 139 5.17 10.72 17.16
C LEU A 139 6.67 10.78 17.45
N SER A 140 7.45 9.81 16.98
CA SER A 140 8.89 9.81 17.22
C SER A 140 9.57 10.97 16.51
N ARG A 141 10.62 11.53 17.13
CA ARG A 141 11.44 12.58 16.52
C ARG A 141 12.12 12.14 15.23
N ASP A 142 12.33 10.84 15.07
CA ASP A 142 12.93 10.26 13.87
C ASP A 142 11.92 10.14 12.71
N PHE A 143 10.61 10.12 12.97
CA PHE A 143 9.59 9.88 11.93
C PHE A 143 8.73 11.12 11.64
N LEU A 144 8.29 11.84 12.66
CA LEU A 144 7.32 12.93 12.52
C LEU A 144 7.85 14.10 11.65
N PRO A 145 9.08 14.62 11.84
CA PRO A 145 9.58 15.71 11.00
C PRO A 145 9.75 15.31 9.53
N PRO A 146 10.36 14.15 9.18
CA PRO A 146 10.36 13.68 7.80
C PRO A 146 8.96 13.51 7.23
N PHE A 147 8.01 12.98 8.00
CA PHE A 147 6.62 12.83 7.56
C PHE A 147 5.99 14.19 7.21
N ILE A 148 6.13 15.20 8.08
CA ILE A 148 5.65 16.55 7.83
C ILE A 148 6.34 17.17 6.60
N LEU A 149 7.63 16.93 6.42
CA LEU A 149 8.35 17.44 5.25
C LEU A 149 7.80 16.83 3.95
N TYR A 150 7.69 15.50 3.88
CA TYR A 150 7.17 14.84 2.68
C TYR A 150 5.74 15.28 2.36
N ILE A 151 4.86 15.33 3.38
CA ILE A 151 3.47 15.72 3.14
C ILE A 151 3.39 17.17 2.68
N THR A 152 4.23 18.06 3.22
CA THR A 152 4.31 19.45 2.78
C THR A 152 4.75 19.54 1.33
N VAL A 153 5.83 18.84 0.93
CA VAL A 153 6.32 18.82 -0.46
C VAL A 153 5.25 18.30 -1.41
N ILE A 154 4.62 17.18 -1.07
CA ILE A 154 3.56 16.56 -1.90
C ILE A 154 2.38 17.52 -2.02
N ILE A 155 1.87 18.08 -0.92
CA ILE A 155 0.77 19.05 -0.93
C ILE A 155 1.13 20.24 -1.80
N SER A 156 2.28 20.87 -1.57
CA SER A 156 2.75 22.01 -2.37
C SER A 156 2.74 21.70 -3.87
N ILE A 157 3.19 20.51 -4.27
CA ILE A 157 3.20 20.09 -5.68
C ILE A 157 1.77 19.87 -6.21
N VAL A 158 0.93 19.08 -5.53
CA VAL A 158 -0.41 18.72 -6.05
C VAL A 158 -1.40 19.89 -6.00
N THR A 159 -1.15 20.89 -5.16
CA THR A 159 -1.96 22.12 -5.09
C THR A 159 -1.42 23.26 -5.92
N ALA A 160 -0.18 23.18 -6.44
CA ALA A 160 0.40 24.24 -7.26
C ALA A 160 -0.44 24.53 -8.51
N TYR A 161 -1.08 23.51 -9.08
CA TYR A 161 -1.90 23.62 -10.28
C TYR A 161 -3.24 22.89 -10.13
N TYR A 162 -4.30 23.51 -10.69
CA TYR A 162 -5.59 22.85 -10.81
C TYR A 162 -5.58 21.67 -11.81
N PRO A 163 -5.05 21.77 -13.04
CA PRO A 163 -4.99 20.64 -13.96
C PRO A 163 -3.93 19.60 -13.55
N LEU A 164 -4.00 18.40 -14.16
CA LEU A 164 -2.85 17.51 -14.17
C LEU A 164 -1.69 18.21 -14.92
N PRO A 165 -0.44 18.03 -14.47
CA PRO A 165 0.67 18.90 -14.86
C PRO A 165 1.19 18.68 -16.28
N ASP A 166 0.77 17.61 -16.96
CA ASP A 166 1.18 17.29 -18.34
C ASP A 166 0.11 16.44 -19.06
N LEU A 167 0.31 16.19 -20.36
CA LEU A 167 -0.56 15.38 -21.23
C LEU A 167 -0.55 13.88 -20.86
N ASP A 168 0.61 13.35 -20.45
CA ASP A 168 0.79 11.93 -20.14
C ASP A 168 -0.22 11.39 -19.10
N PRO A 169 -0.43 12.04 -17.94
CA PRO A 169 -1.47 11.65 -17.00
C PRO A 169 -2.88 11.60 -17.60
N TYR A 170 -3.25 12.52 -18.49
CA TYR A 170 -4.56 12.52 -19.14
C TYR A 170 -4.73 11.33 -20.10
N TYR A 171 -3.64 10.93 -20.77
CA TYR A 171 -3.63 9.71 -21.58
C TYR A 171 -3.97 8.48 -20.72
N TRP A 172 -3.31 8.29 -19.58
CA TRP A 172 -3.57 7.15 -18.69
C TRP A 172 -4.96 7.17 -18.05
N VAL A 173 -5.46 8.35 -17.66
CA VAL A 173 -6.84 8.52 -17.17
C VAL A 173 -7.84 8.05 -18.23
N THR A 174 -7.68 8.51 -19.46
CA THR A 174 -8.61 8.20 -20.56
C THR A 174 -8.52 6.72 -20.95
N GLN A 175 -7.29 6.19 -21.06
CA GLN A 175 -7.04 4.80 -21.40
C GLN A 175 -7.69 3.86 -20.39
N TYR A 176 -7.40 3.99 -19.09
CA TYR A 176 -7.91 3.07 -18.09
C TYR A 176 -9.40 3.25 -17.81
N ARG A 177 -9.95 4.47 -17.93
CA ARG A 177 -11.40 4.67 -17.87
C ARG A 177 -12.10 3.86 -18.97
N THR A 178 -11.61 3.96 -20.21
CA THR A 178 -12.18 3.25 -21.35
C THR A 178 -12.03 1.74 -21.21
N GLN A 179 -10.84 1.26 -20.82
CA GLN A 179 -10.58 -0.16 -20.62
C GLN A 179 -11.45 -0.75 -19.49
N PHE A 180 -11.55 -0.08 -18.34
CA PHE A 180 -12.30 -0.61 -17.20
C PHE A 180 -13.80 -0.61 -17.46
N GLN A 181 -14.33 0.38 -18.20
CA GLN A 181 -15.72 0.38 -18.67
C GLN A 181 -16.01 -0.78 -19.63
N ALA A 182 -15.03 -1.16 -20.46
CA ALA A 182 -15.11 -2.34 -21.32
C ALA A 182 -14.88 -3.67 -20.57
N GLY A 183 -14.65 -3.65 -19.26
CA GLY A 183 -14.35 -4.86 -18.48
C GLY A 183 -12.95 -5.43 -18.75
N ILE A 184 -12.00 -4.57 -19.12
CA ILE A 184 -10.63 -4.95 -19.51
C ILE A 184 -9.62 -4.35 -18.54
N ILE A 185 -8.69 -5.17 -18.06
CA ILE A 185 -7.41 -4.69 -17.48
C ILE A 185 -6.24 -5.25 -18.29
N THR A 186 -5.07 -4.65 -18.16
CA THR A 186 -3.87 -5.10 -18.88
C THR A 186 -3.46 -6.52 -18.45
N MET A 187 -3.22 -7.39 -19.42
CA MET A 187 -2.85 -8.79 -19.16
C MET A 187 -1.41 -8.92 -18.66
N LEU A 188 -1.07 -10.02 -17.98
CA LEU A 188 0.25 -10.22 -17.38
C LEU A 188 1.42 -10.13 -18.39
N ASN A 189 1.20 -10.51 -19.64
CA ASN A 189 2.19 -10.48 -20.73
C ASN A 189 2.19 -9.16 -21.51
N GLU A 190 1.34 -8.20 -21.17
CA GLU A 190 1.25 -6.89 -21.82
C GLU A 190 2.07 -5.82 -21.08
N HIS A 191 2.03 -4.59 -21.59
CA HIS A 191 2.82 -3.49 -21.03
C HIS A 191 2.15 -2.89 -19.79
N ARG A 192 2.88 -2.89 -18.66
CA ARG A 192 2.49 -2.26 -17.38
C ARG A 192 1.25 -2.87 -16.69
N PRO A 193 1.15 -4.20 -16.54
CA PRO A 193 -0.02 -4.85 -15.95
C PRO A 193 -0.26 -4.45 -14.50
N PHE A 194 0.80 -4.37 -13.70
CA PHE A 194 0.70 -4.02 -12.28
C PHE A 194 0.12 -2.62 -12.05
N PHE A 195 0.45 -1.66 -12.93
CA PHE A 195 -0.10 -0.31 -12.81
C PHE A 195 -1.58 -0.26 -13.16
N SER A 196 -1.99 -0.98 -14.21
CA SER A 196 -3.41 -1.14 -14.56
C SER A 196 -4.20 -1.74 -13.39
N SER A 197 -3.73 -2.85 -12.83
CA SER A 197 -4.38 -3.52 -11.71
C SER A 197 -4.39 -2.68 -10.43
N LEU A 198 -3.32 -1.95 -10.13
CA LEU A 198 -3.29 -1.02 -9.00
C LEU A 198 -4.32 0.11 -9.20
N THR A 199 -4.37 0.70 -10.40
CA THR A 199 -5.37 1.73 -10.73
C THR A 199 -6.78 1.17 -10.59
N TYR A 200 -7.02 -0.08 -11.01
CA TYR A 200 -8.31 -0.76 -10.86
C TYR A 200 -8.71 -0.94 -9.39
N ILE A 201 -7.80 -1.43 -8.54
CA ILE A 201 -8.06 -1.60 -7.09
C ILE A 201 -8.49 -0.28 -6.45
N PHE A 202 -7.80 0.82 -6.74
CA PHE A 202 -8.12 2.12 -6.14
C PHE A 202 -9.41 2.72 -6.72
N THR A 203 -9.59 2.66 -8.03
CA THR A 203 -10.69 3.36 -8.70
C THR A 203 -12.00 2.56 -8.70
N GLN A 204 -11.94 1.28 -9.06
CA GLN A 204 -13.12 0.41 -9.15
C GLN A 204 -13.37 -0.34 -7.84
N GLY A 205 -12.31 -0.74 -7.13
CA GLY A 205 -12.42 -1.47 -5.87
C GLY A 205 -12.73 -0.59 -4.65
N ALA A 206 -12.17 0.63 -4.60
CA ALA A 206 -12.36 1.58 -3.49
C ALA A 206 -13.07 2.89 -3.92
N HIS A 207 -13.66 2.92 -5.12
CA HIS A 207 -14.45 4.05 -5.63
C HIS A 207 -13.75 5.42 -5.62
N ILE A 208 -12.42 5.44 -5.76
CA ILE A 208 -11.66 6.68 -5.89
C ILE A 208 -11.81 7.19 -7.33
N ASP A 209 -12.19 8.47 -7.50
CA ASP A 209 -12.27 9.08 -8.83
C ASP A 209 -10.94 8.97 -9.56
N PHE A 210 -10.95 8.59 -10.85
CA PHE A 210 -9.72 8.51 -11.66
C PHE A 210 -8.88 9.77 -11.57
N TYR A 211 -9.51 10.95 -11.68
CA TYR A 211 -8.80 12.20 -11.60
C TYR A 211 -8.15 12.40 -10.22
N ALA A 212 -8.86 12.06 -9.13
CA ALA A 212 -8.33 12.12 -7.79
C ALA A 212 -7.21 11.10 -7.54
N TYR A 213 -7.31 9.91 -8.13
CA TYR A 213 -6.26 8.90 -8.08
C TYR A 213 -4.95 9.42 -8.68
N PHE A 214 -5.00 9.93 -9.91
CA PHE A 214 -3.81 10.48 -10.57
C PHE A 214 -3.31 11.76 -9.91
N LYS A 215 -4.20 12.66 -9.48
CA LYS A 215 -3.80 13.95 -8.92
C LYS A 215 -3.29 13.88 -7.49
N TYR A 216 -3.92 13.07 -6.64
CA TYR A 216 -3.68 13.09 -5.19
C TYR A 216 -3.10 11.79 -4.68
N VAL A 217 -3.67 10.65 -5.08
CA VAL A 217 -3.27 9.35 -4.51
C VAL A 217 -1.90 8.93 -5.01
N LEU A 218 -1.67 8.93 -6.33
CA LEU A 218 -0.42 8.45 -6.91
C LEU A 218 0.81 9.24 -6.40
N PRO A 219 0.79 10.59 -6.36
CA PRO A 219 1.86 11.35 -5.71
C PRO A 219 2.00 11.04 -4.21
N SER A 220 0.89 10.83 -3.50
CA SER A 220 0.91 10.52 -2.07
C SER A 220 1.52 9.16 -1.75
N LEU A 221 1.58 8.22 -2.70
CA LEU A 221 2.26 6.93 -2.49
C LEU A 221 3.76 7.10 -2.25
N PHE A 222 4.39 8.23 -2.60
CA PHE A 222 5.78 8.50 -2.22
C PHE A 222 5.98 8.66 -0.71
N LEU A 223 4.93 8.94 0.07
CA LEU A 223 4.98 8.89 1.54
C LEU A 223 5.39 7.50 2.05
N LEU A 224 5.12 6.44 1.27
CA LEU A 224 5.51 5.08 1.64
C LEU A 224 7.02 4.91 1.78
N LEU A 225 7.83 5.74 1.12
CA LEU A 225 9.29 5.71 1.19
C LEU A 225 9.84 6.13 2.55
N ILE A 226 9.04 6.78 3.40
CA ILE A 226 9.44 7.11 4.78
C ILE A 226 9.64 5.84 5.60
N PHE A 227 8.82 4.79 5.39
CA PHE A 227 8.93 3.56 6.16
C PHE A 227 10.24 2.78 5.94
N PRO A 228 10.69 2.51 4.70
CA PRO A 228 11.97 1.86 4.49
C PRO A 228 13.12 2.77 4.92
N SER A 229 13.01 4.09 4.69
CA SER A 229 14.00 5.06 5.14
C SER A 229 14.14 5.06 6.67
N ALA A 230 13.03 5.01 7.40
CA ALA A 230 13.03 4.91 8.86
C ALA A 230 13.67 3.61 9.35
N LEU A 231 13.39 2.49 8.68
CA LEU A 231 13.99 1.20 9.00
C LEU A 231 15.52 1.25 8.87
N LEU A 232 16.03 1.87 7.81
CA LEU A 232 17.48 2.03 7.60
C LEU A 232 18.09 3.05 8.56
N ALA A 233 17.44 4.19 8.77
CA ALA A 233 17.93 5.27 9.63
C ALA A 233 18.16 4.82 11.08
N GLN A 234 17.36 3.89 11.60
CA GLN A 234 17.53 3.33 12.94
C GLN A 234 18.89 2.63 13.16
N ARG A 235 19.58 2.21 12.09
CA ARG A 235 20.90 1.59 12.18
C ARG A 235 22.03 2.59 12.38
N PHE A 236 21.77 3.88 12.22
CA PHE A 236 22.79 4.92 12.33
C PHE A 236 22.65 5.70 13.65
N PRO A 237 23.72 5.89 14.43
CA PRO A 237 23.66 6.63 15.69
C PRO A 237 23.62 8.15 15.47
N HIS A 238 24.24 8.66 14.40
CA HIS A 238 24.36 10.10 14.19
C HIS A 238 23.08 10.71 13.57
N PRO A 239 22.53 11.80 14.16
CA PRO A 239 21.28 12.40 13.70
C PRO A 239 21.38 12.93 12.26
N LEU A 240 22.54 13.47 11.87
CA LEU A 240 22.77 13.95 10.50
C LEU A 240 22.63 12.82 9.47
N GLN A 241 23.18 11.62 9.76
CA GLN A 241 23.07 10.46 8.87
C GLN A 241 21.61 10.02 8.71
N ARG A 242 20.85 10.00 9.82
CA ARG A 242 19.41 9.69 9.79
C ARG A 242 18.64 10.65 8.90
N VAL A 243 18.88 11.95 9.07
CA VAL A 243 18.25 12.99 8.25
C VAL A 243 18.60 12.78 6.78
N LEU A 244 19.88 12.58 6.44
CA LEU A 244 20.30 12.33 5.05
C LEU A 244 19.61 11.10 4.43
N ILE A 245 19.38 10.03 5.20
CA ILE A 245 18.64 8.86 4.73
C ILE A 245 17.19 9.21 4.38
N PHE A 246 16.51 10.03 5.18
CA PHE A 246 15.16 10.49 4.86
C PHE A 246 15.09 11.40 3.62
N PHE A 247 16.15 12.15 3.35
CA PHE A 247 16.27 12.99 2.15
C PHE A 247 16.70 12.22 0.91
N PHE A 248 17.21 10.99 1.05
CA PHE A 248 17.73 10.21 -0.07
C PHE A 248 16.74 10.06 -1.24
N PRO A 249 15.44 9.77 -1.01
CA PRO A 249 14.47 9.73 -2.11
C PRO A 249 14.35 11.05 -2.88
N PHE A 250 14.46 12.19 -2.20
CA PHE A 250 14.38 13.52 -2.82
C PHE A 250 15.69 13.98 -3.47
N ALA A 251 16.82 13.35 -3.17
CA ALA A 251 18.09 13.65 -3.82
C ALA A 251 18.08 13.26 -5.31
N SER A 252 17.17 12.36 -5.71
CA SER A 252 16.97 11.97 -7.10
C SER A 252 15.98 12.92 -7.79
N GLY A 253 16.45 13.62 -8.82
CA GLY A 253 15.58 14.44 -9.68
C GLY A 253 14.44 13.63 -10.31
N ILE A 254 14.64 12.34 -10.56
CA ILE A 254 13.61 11.43 -11.09
C ILE A 254 12.45 11.27 -10.09
N THR A 255 12.74 11.20 -8.79
CA THR A 255 11.69 11.10 -7.76
C THR A 255 10.85 12.37 -7.73
N LEU A 256 11.49 13.54 -7.76
CA LEU A 256 10.77 14.82 -7.80
C LEU A 256 9.90 14.91 -9.05
N ILE A 257 10.42 14.50 -10.21
CA ILE A 257 9.68 14.43 -11.47
C ILE A 257 8.50 13.46 -11.38
N PHE A 258 8.61 12.32 -10.70
CA PHE A 258 7.49 11.37 -10.59
C PHE A 258 6.49 11.69 -9.49
N ILE A 259 6.85 12.53 -8.52
CA ILE A 259 5.89 13.16 -7.62
C ILE A 259 5.06 14.20 -8.39
N THR A 260 5.69 14.93 -9.32
CA THR A 260 4.99 15.91 -10.16
C THR A 260 4.24 15.25 -11.31
N LEU A 261 4.76 14.21 -11.95
CA LEU A 261 4.15 13.51 -13.08
C LEU A 261 3.56 12.17 -12.66
N PRO A 262 2.24 12.09 -12.38
CA PRO A 262 1.60 10.85 -11.97
C PRO A 262 1.46 9.89 -13.16
N ILE A 263 2.51 9.10 -13.41
CA ILE A 263 2.61 8.13 -14.50
C ILE A 263 3.00 6.74 -13.98
N PRO A 264 2.84 5.65 -14.75
CA PRO A 264 3.14 4.29 -14.30
C PRO A 264 4.54 4.09 -13.70
N GLN A 265 5.53 4.83 -14.22
CA GLN A 265 6.92 4.80 -13.77
C GLN A 265 7.11 5.25 -12.31
N ALA A 266 6.17 6.04 -11.76
CA ALA A 266 6.19 6.45 -10.36
C ALA A 266 6.14 5.25 -9.40
N ILE A 267 5.29 4.25 -9.68
CA ILE A 267 5.19 3.02 -8.86
C ILE A 267 6.47 2.19 -8.95
N ALA A 268 7.05 2.08 -10.15
CA ALA A 268 8.31 1.38 -10.34
C ALA A 268 9.43 2.04 -9.52
N SER A 269 9.49 3.38 -9.52
CA SER A 269 10.44 4.15 -8.70
C SER A 269 10.30 3.85 -7.21
N ILE A 270 9.07 3.84 -6.68
CA ILE A 270 8.81 3.45 -5.28
C ILE A 270 9.36 2.04 -5.01
N GLY A 271 9.09 1.09 -5.90
CA GLY A 271 9.62 -0.28 -5.79
C GLY A 271 11.16 -0.34 -5.80
N PHE A 272 11.82 0.45 -6.65
CA PHE A 272 13.27 0.55 -6.69
C PHE A 272 13.85 1.08 -5.36
N PHE A 273 13.26 2.13 -4.77
CA PHE A 273 13.70 2.62 -3.46
C PHE A 273 13.51 1.58 -2.36
N PHE A 274 12.37 0.88 -2.32
CA PHE A 274 12.16 -0.23 -1.40
C PHE A 274 13.27 -1.29 -1.53
N PHE A 275 13.58 -1.70 -2.77
CA PHE A 275 14.64 -2.68 -3.03
C PHE A 275 16.01 -2.22 -2.54
N PHE A 276 16.47 -1.03 -2.94
CA PHE A 276 17.80 -0.55 -2.58
C PHE A 276 17.94 -0.29 -1.07
N ILE A 277 16.91 0.26 -0.43
CA ILE A 277 16.94 0.51 1.01
C ILE A 277 16.94 -0.80 1.80
N PHE A 278 16.13 -1.79 1.40
CA PHE A 278 16.15 -3.12 2.03
C PHE A 278 17.46 -3.86 1.80
N LEU A 279 18.03 -3.78 0.60
CA LEU A 279 19.33 -4.37 0.31
C LEU A 279 20.41 -3.77 1.22
N THR A 280 20.45 -2.44 1.32
CA THR A 280 21.38 -1.72 2.20
C THR A 280 21.16 -2.09 3.66
N TYR A 281 19.90 -2.12 4.11
CA TYR A 281 19.56 -2.56 5.46
C TYR A 281 20.03 -3.99 5.75
N ALA A 282 19.81 -4.92 4.80
CA ALA A 282 20.22 -6.30 4.93
C ALA A 282 21.74 -6.46 4.96
N LEU A 283 22.48 -5.64 4.20
CA LEU A 283 23.95 -5.63 4.22
C LEU A 283 24.51 -5.15 5.56
N ILE A 284 23.92 -4.10 6.15
CA ILE A 284 24.39 -3.52 7.43
C ILE A 284 23.94 -4.36 8.64
N THR A 285 22.85 -5.11 8.51
CA THR A 285 22.30 -5.97 9.59
C THR A 285 22.87 -7.41 9.52
N LYS A 286 23.89 -7.67 8.70
CA LYS A 286 24.48 -9.01 8.55
C LYS A 286 25.48 -9.39 9.67
N ASP A 287 25.66 -8.52 10.65
CA ASP A 287 26.38 -8.75 11.91
C ASP A 287 25.38 -8.86 13.09
#